data_AF-A0A7K4LGM4-F1
#
_entry.id   AF-A0A7K4LGM4-F1
#
_cell.length_a   1.000
_cell.length_b   1.000
_cell.length_c   1.000
_cell.angle_alpha   90.00
_cell.angle_beta   90.00
_cell.angle_gamma   90.00
#
_symmetry.space_group_name_H-M   'P 1'
#
loop_
_entity.id
_entity.type
_entity.pdbx_description
1 polymer ?
#
loop_
_entity_poly.entity_id
_entity_poly.type
_entity_poly.pdbx_seq_one_letter_code
_entity_poly.pdbx_strand_id
1 'polypeptide(L)'
;GWAAAVTFNAAARGALDAFRRRPDTFSLGVCNGCQLMALMGWVGPAATEVSPGPQVVLAPNVSGRFESRFVTVRVEPGPALMLRGMEGAVLGVWVAHGEG
;
A
#
# COMPACT_ATOMS: atom_id res chain seq x y z
N GLY A 1 -14.97 -2.09 -6.53
CA GLY A 1 -13.95 -2.35 -5.50
C GLY A 1 -13.73 -1.13 -4.63
N TRP A 2 -13.01 -1.24 -3.52
CA TRP A 2 -12.84 -0.16 -2.54
C TRP A 2 -12.25 1.12 -3.17
N ALA A 3 -11.16 1.00 -3.94
CA ALA A 3 -10.56 2.14 -4.64
C ALA A 3 -11.55 2.86 -5.57
N ALA A 4 -12.31 2.10 -6.37
CA ALA A 4 -13.34 2.68 -7.25
C ALA A 4 -14.44 3.41 -6.45
N ALA A 5 -14.88 2.87 -5.31
CA ALA A 5 -15.88 3.52 -4.47
C ALA A 5 -15.38 4.87 -3.93
N VAL A 6 -14.08 4.97 -3.60
CA VAL A 6 -13.44 6.25 -3.26
C VAL A 6 -13.35 7.15 -4.48
N THR A 7 -12.79 6.67 -5.59
CA THR A 7 -12.48 7.47 -6.78
C THR A 7 -13.71 8.12 -7.42
N PHE A 8 -14.84 7.39 -7.47
CA PHE A 8 -16.06 7.83 -8.13
C PHE A 8 -17.08 8.49 -7.18
N ASN A 9 -16.82 8.52 -5.88
CA ASN A 9 -17.64 9.27 -4.92
C ASN A 9 -16.92 10.56 -4.53
N ALA A 10 -17.43 11.71 -4.97
CA ALA A 10 -16.80 13.01 -4.75
C ALA A 10 -16.57 13.34 -3.26
N ALA A 11 -17.50 12.97 -2.37
CA ALA A 11 -17.37 13.21 -0.94
C ALA A 11 -16.26 12.34 -0.33
N ALA A 12 -16.24 11.04 -0.65
CA ALA A 12 -15.22 10.12 -0.16
C ALA A 12 -13.82 10.48 -0.68
N ARG A 13 -13.71 10.80 -1.98
CA ARG A 13 -12.47 11.29 -2.59
C ARG A 13 -11.99 12.56 -1.92
N GLY A 14 -12.87 13.55 -1.77
CA GLY A 14 -12.54 14.83 -1.14
C GLY A 14 -12.02 14.66 0.29
N ALA A 15 -12.63 13.77 1.07
CA ALA A 15 -12.20 13.47 2.44
C ALA A 15 -10.80 12.84 2.50
N LEU A 16 -10.51 11.84 1.66
CA LEU A 16 -9.18 11.20 1.63
C LEU A 16 -8.11 12.12 1.04
N ASP A 17 -8.43 12.93 0.04
CA ASP A 17 -7.51 13.93 -0.51
C ASP A 17 -7.17 15.01 0.54
N ALA A 18 -8.16 15.44 1.34
CA ALA A 18 -7.94 16.37 2.45
C ALA A 18 -7.05 15.75 3.53
N PHE A 19 -7.29 14.48 3.89
CA PHE A 19 -6.42 13.72 4.79
C PHE A 19 -4.99 13.63 4.25
N ARG A 20 -4.81 13.28 2.97
CA ARG A 20 -3.49 13.05 2.38
C ARG A 20 -2.62 14.31 2.28
N ARG A 21 -3.25 15.49 2.18
CA ARG A 21 -2.58 16.81 2.15
C ARG A 21 -2.10 17.30 3.52
N ARG A 22 -2.58 16.71 4.61
CA ARG A 22 -2.18 17.13 5.95
C ARG A 22 -0.71 16.76 6.20
N PRO A 23 0.13 17.71 6.67
CA PRO A 23 1.54 17.45 6.95
C PRO A 23 1.76 16.69 8.28
N ASP A 24 0.72 16.53 9.09
CA ASP A 24 0.75 16.02 10.45
C ASP A 24 0.08 14.64 10.62
N THR A 25 -0.10 13.90 9.52
CA THR A 25 -0.78 12.60 9.52
C THR A 25 0.10 11.49 8.97
N PHE A 26 -0.09 10.28 9.49
CA PHE A 26 0.50 9.05 8.97
C PHE A 26 -0.59 8.09 8.49
N SER A 27 -0.26 7.26 7.50
CA SER A 27 -1.15 6.23 6.95
C SER A 27 -0.45 4.87 6.92
N LEU A 28 -1.22 3.81 7.16
CA LEU A 28 -0.77 2.42 7.05
C LEU A 28 -1.83 1.62 6.29
N GLY A 29 -1.41 0.90 5.24
CA GLY A 29 -2.24 -0.03 4.51
C GLY A 29 -1.69 -1.45 4.67
N VAL A 30 -2.50 -2.37 5.19
CA VAL A 30 -2.13 -3.79 5.37
C VAL A 30 -2.99 -4.66 4.46
N CYS A 31 -2.36 -5.60 3.74
CA CYS A 31 -3.05 -6.52 2.81
C CYS A 31 -3.97 -5.75 1.84
N ASN A 32 -5.30 -5.89 1.93
CA ASN A 32 -6.24 -5.18 1.06
C ASN A 32 -6.15 -3.64 1.20
N GLY A 33 -5.71 -3.12 2.35
CA GLY A 33 -5.41 -1.70 2.51
C GLY A 33 -4.16 -1.25 1.73
N CYS A 34 -3.15 -2.11 1.58
CA CYS A 34 -2.00 -1.83 0.72
C CYS A 34 -2.45 -1.76 -0.75
N GLN A 35 -3.29 -2.70 -1.19
CA GLN A 35 -3.88 -2.71 -2.53
C GLN A 35 -4.68 -1.41 -2.80
N LEU A 36 -5.50 -0.97 -1.84
CA LEU A 36 -6.20 0.31 -1.94
C LEU A 36 -5.22 1.46 -2.15
N MET A 37 -4.23 1.61 -1.27
CA MET A 37 -3.29 2.74 -1.33
C MET A 37 -2.46 2.73 -2.62
N ALA A 38 -2.09 1.54 -3.10
CA ALA A 38 -1.42 1.37 -4.39
C ALA A 38 -2.32 1.86 -5.55
N LEU A 39 -3.57 1.40 -5.62
CA LEU A 39 -4.55 1.83 -6.64
C LEU A 39 -4.90 3.32 -6.57
N MET A 40 -4.85 3.91 -5.37
CA MET A 40 -5.02 5.36 -5.16
C MET A 40 -3.77 6.17 -5.54
N GLY A 41 -2.66 5.53 -5.92
CA GLY A 41 -1.39 6.18 -6.29
C GLY A 41 -0.62 6.76 -5.09
N TRP A 42 -0.85 6.23 -3.88
CA TRP A 42 -0.18 6.70 -2.66
C TRP A 42 1.12 5.96 -2.36
N VAL A 43 1.40 4.88 -3.11
CA VAL A 43 2.59 4.03 -2.97
C VAL A 43 3.41 4.10 -4.26
N GLY A 44 4.73 4.24 -4.12
CA GLY A 44 5.66 4.35 -5.23
C GLY A 44 5.87 5.78 -5.74
N PRO A 45 6.51 5.94 -6.90
CA PRO A 45 6.73 7.25 -7.51
C PRO A 45 5.40 7.97 -7.81
N ALA A 46 5.41 9.30 -7.70
CA ALA A 46 4.26 10.10 -8.09
C ALA A 46 3.97 9.96 -9.58
N ALA A 47 2.68 10.02 -9.95
CA ALA A 47 2.28 10.05 -11.35
C ALA A 47 2.89 11.27 -12.05
N THR A 48 3.27 11.09 -13.31
CA THR A 48 3.82 12.14 -14.17
C THR A 48 2.97 12.29 -15.41
N GLU A 49 3.18 13.35 -16.20
CA GLU A 49 2.49 13.52 -17.49
C GLU A 49 2.76 12.36 -18.46
N VAL A 50 3.95 11.75 -18.37
CA VAL A 50 4.38 10.64 -19.24
C VAL A 50 3.91 9.28 -18.72
N SER A 51 3.63 9.16 -17.42
CA SER A 51 3.10 7.96 -16.77
C SER A 51 1.94 8.32 -15.84
N PRO A 52 0.73 8.53 -16.39
CA PRO A 52 -0.44 8.87 -15.60
C PRO A 52 -0.96 7.64 -14.85
N GLY A 53 -1.31 7.81 -13.56
CA GLY A 53 -1.94 6.77 -12.73
C GLY A 53 -0.99 6.08 -11.75
N PRO A 54 -1.47 5.03 -11.05
CA PRO A 54 -0.71 4.33 -10.02
C PRO A 54 0.45 3.52 -10.63
N GLN A 55 1.65 3.74 -10.09
CA GLN A 55 2.88 3.08 -10.58
C GLN A 55 3.10 1.70 -9.97
N VAL A 56 2.39 1.38 -8.89
CA VAL A 56 2.47 0.11 -8.17
C VAL A 56 1.09 -0.52 -8.14
N VAL A 57 1.01 -1.81 -8.46
CA VAL A 57 -0.20 -2.62 -8.36
C VAL A 57 0.18 -3.98 -7.80
N LEU A 58 -0.61 -4.49 -6.87
CA LEU A 58 -0.50 -5.86 -6.38
C LEU A 58 -1.35 -6.74 -7.30
N ALA A 59 -0.79 -7.84 -7.78
CA ALA A 59 -1.37 -8.70 -8.80
C ALA A 59 -1.62 -10.10 -8.24
N PRO A 60 -2.40 -10.97 -8.92
CA PRO A 60 -2.56 -12.36 -8.52
C PRO A 60 -1.21 -13.05 -8.31
N ASN A 61 -1.10 -13.82 -7.23
CA ASN A 61 0.11 -14.56 -6.91
C ASN A 61 0.52 -15.43 -8.11
N VAL A 62 1.83 -15.58 -8.35
CA VAL A 62 2.35 -16.43 -9.44
C VAL A 62 1.89 -17.90 -9.30
N SER A 63 1.63 -18.37 -8.07
CA SER A 63 1.08 -19.71 -7.82
C SER A 63 -0.38 -19.88 -8.27
N GLY A 64 -1.09 -18.78 -8.54
CA GLY A 64 -2.52 -18.76 -8.86
C GLY A 64 -3.42 -19.15 -7.69
N ARG A 65 -2.91 -19.14 -6.45
CA ARG A 65 -3.61 -19.57 -5.24
C ARG A 65 -3.47 -18.55 -4.11
N PHE A 66 -4.43 -18.59 -3.18
CA PHE A 66 -4.30 -17.91 -1.90
C PHE A 66 -3.20 -18.57 -1.07
N GLU A 67 -2.34 -17.75 -0.48
CA GLU A 67 -1.23 -18.20 0.35
C GLU A 67 -1.43 -17.73 1.79
N SER A 68 -1.48 -18.68 2.73
CA SER A 68 -1.46 -18.44 4.17
C SER A 68 -0.19 -19.03 4.74
N ARG A 69 0.80 -18.20 5.08
CA ARG A 69 2.14 -18.65 5.47
C ARG A 69 2.70 -17.78 6.59
N PHE A 70 3.60 -18.35 7.37
CA PHE A 70 4.49 -17.58 8.24
C PHE A 70 5.85 -17.48 7.53
N VAL A 71 6.24 -16.26 7.17
CA VAL A 71 7.45 -15.99 6.38
C VAL A 71 8.43 -15.15 7.16
N THR A 72 9.71 -15.28 6.82
CA THR A 72 10.77 -14.43 7.37
C THR A 72 11.00 -13.26 6.44
N VAL A 73 10.93 -12.05 6.99
CA VAL A 73 11.23 -10.80 6.26
C VAL A 73 12.37 -10.05 6.95
N ARG A 74 13.07 -9.23 6.17
CA ARG A 74 14.05 -8.25 6.67
C ARG A 74 13.49 -6.85 6.46
N VAL A 75 13.63 -6.01 7.47
CA VAL A 75 13.32 -4.59 7.35
C VAL A 75 14.50 -3.90 6.66
N GLU A 76 14.30 -3.44 5.43
CA GLU A 76 15.26 -2.63 4.69
C GLU A 76 15.22 -1.15 5.14
N PRO A 77 16.32 -0.39 5.00
CA PRO A 77 16.33 1.03 5.29
C PRO A 77 15.34 1.78 4.38
N GLY A 78 14.64 2.78 4.93
CA GLY A 78 13.68 3.55 4.15
C GLY A 78 13.06 4.73 4.90
N PRO A 79 12.21 5.51 4.22
CA PRO A 79 11.58 6.71 4.80
C PRO A 79 10.38 6.38 5.71
N ALA A 80 10.02 5.11 5.88
CA ALA A 80 8.83 4.69 6.61
C ALA A 80 8.96 4.96 8.11
N LEU A 81 8.22 5.95 8.61
CA LEU A 81 8.29 6.35 10.02
C LEU A 81 8.00 5.19 10.99
N MET A 82 7.02 4.34 10.66
CA MET A 82 6.58 3.23 11.50
C MET A 82 7.64 2.12 11.66
N LEU A 83 8.70 2.14 10.85
CA LEU A 83 9.78 1.14 10.87
C LEU A 83 11.12 1.72 11.37
N ARG A 84 11.13 2.97 11.88
CA ARG A 84 12.35 3.59 12.39
C ARG A 84 12.94 2.78 13.55
N GLY A 85 14.25 2.55 13.49
CA GLY A 85 14.99 1.79 14.50
C GLY A 85 14.86 0.28 14.34
N MET A 86 14.17 -0.19 13.29
CA MET A 86 14.03 -1.60 12.97
C MET A 86 14.90 -2.00 11.76
N GLU A 87 15.67 -1.09 11.19
CA GLU A 87 16.50 -1.36 10.01
C GLU A 87 17.46 -2.54 10.27
N GLY A 88 17.43 -3.53 9.37
CA GLY A 88 18.20 -4.77 9.50
C GLY A 88 17.57 -5.84 10.39
N ALA A 89 16.48 -5.54 11.11
CA ALA A 89 15.75 -6.56 11.88
C ALA A 89 15.21 -7.65 10.95
N VAL A 90 15.32 -8.90 11.39
CA VAL A 90 14.79 -10.08 10.70
C VAL A 90 13.67 -10.65 11.56
N LEU A 91 12.45 -10.66 11.03
CA LEU A 91 11.23 -10.93 11.79
C LEU A 91 10.37 -11.96 11.05
N GLY A 92 9.63 -12.76 11.81
CA GLY A 92 8.58 -13.61 11.28
C GLY A 92 7.27 -12.84 11.15
N VAL A 93 6.60 -12.94 10.00
CA VAL A 93 5.35 -12.24 9.68
C VAL A 93 4.36 -13.20 9.05
N TRP A 94 3.09 -13.09 9.44
CA TRP A 94 1.99 -13.81 8.79
C TRP A 94 1.60 -13.13 7.49
N VAL A 95 1.56 -13.90 6.40
CA VAL A 95 0.98 -13.50 5.11
C VAL A 95 -0.29 -14.28 4.84
N ALA A 96 -1.28 -13.60 4.28
CA ALA A 96 -2.60 -14.15 3.98
C ALA A 96 -3.20 -13.39 2.79
N HIS A 97 -2.80 -13.75 1.57
CA HIS A 97 -3.24 -13.06 0.35
C HIS A 97 -3.28 -13.96 -0.89
N GLY A 98 -4.17 -13.64 -1.82
CA GLY A 98 -4.19 -14.22 -3.18
C GLY A 98 -3.66 -13.27 -4.26
N GLU A 99 -3.51 -11.99 -3.91
CA GLU A 99 -3.07 -10.91 -4.80
C GLU A 99 -2.09 -10.02 -4.02
N GLY A 100 -0.82 -10.39 -3.99
CA GLY A 100 0.21 -9.74 -3.16
C GLY A 100 1.44 -9.31 -3.92
#